data_AF-A0A6G1E902-F1
#
_entry.id   AF-A0A6G1E902-F1
#
_cell.length_a   1.000
_cell.length_b   1.000
_cell.length_c   1.000
_cell.angle_alpha   90.00
_cell.angle_beta   90.00
_cell.angle_gamma   90.00
#
_symmetry.space_group_name_H-M   'P 1'
#
loop_
_entity.id
_entity.type
_entity.pdbx_description
1 polymer ?
#
loop_
_entity_poly.entity_id
_entity_poly.type
_entity_poly.pdbx_seq_one_letter_code
_entity_poly.pdbx_strand_id
1 'polypeptide(L)'
;MTSVSDANITLRDDDAWLVFRSLASASLSPSPPAAAALIPHLAAGHHCLGLKRAFAAAVFLLEKSPHADPVLEAALQAIITSLAAAGSASPALALVRALLHCERCLLAFSAWGSPLIELSRADTGAFAAFLKVFD
;
A
#
# COMPACT_ATOMS: atom_id res chain seq x y z
N MET A 1 28.12 9.76 -12.12
CA MET A 1 28.28 8.34 -12.52
C MET A 1 27.25 7.52 -11.75
N THR A 2 26.05 7.38 -12.30
CA THR A 2 24.90 6.60 -11.76
C THR A 2 24.48 5.68 -12.91
N SER A 3 25.04 4.48 -13.02
CA SER A 3 25.02 3.80 -14.34
C SER A 3 24.75 2.30 -14.39
N VAL A 4 24.58 1.57 -13.28
CA VAL A 4 24.25 0.13 -13.41
C VAL A 4 23.29 -0.36 -12.33
N SER A 5 23.47 0.03 -11.06
CA SER A 5 22.56 -0.40 -9.99
C SER A 5 21.14 0.12 -10.17
N ASP A 6 20.96 1.40 -10.49
CA ASP A 6 19.63 1.98 -10.65
C ASP A 6 18.87 1.37 -11.85
N ALA A 7 19.57 1.11 -12.97
CA ALA A 7 18.98 0.46 -14.14
C ALA A 7 18.55 -0.99 -13.87
N ASN A 8 19.31 -1.73 -13.06
CA ASN A 8 18.98 -3.11 -12.70
C ASN A 8 17.86 -3.20 -11.65
N ILE A 9 17.75 -2.22 -10.75
CA ILE A 9 16.64 -2.13 -9.78
C ILE A 9 15.35 -1.76 -10.51
N THR A 10 15.41 -0.76 -11.40
CA THR A 10 14.25 -0.30 -12.18
C THR A 10 13.67 -1.37 -13.10
N LEU A 11 14.52 -2.18 -13.74
CA LEU A 11 14.07 -3.30 -14.56
C LEU A 11 13.30 -4.35 -13.73
N ARG A 12 13.80 -4.67 -12.52
CA ARG A 12 13.18 -5.66 -11.62
C ARG A 12 11.87 -5.16 -11.01
N ASP A 13 11.77 -3.87 -10.69
CA ASP A 13 10.53 -3.25 -10.19
C ASP A 13 9.45 -3.18 -11.28
N ASP A 14 9.84 -2.95 -12.54
CA ASP A 14 8.95 -2.97 -13.70
C ASP A 14 8.42 -4.38 -14.00
N ASP A 15 9.25 -5.42 -13.81
CA ASP A 15 8.83 -6.82 -13.93
C ASP A 15 7.77 -7.18 -12.88
N ALA A 16 7.97 -6.81 -11.62
CA ALA A 16 6.99 -7.04 -10.56
C ALA A 16 5.66 -6.33 -10.84
N TRP A 17 5.72 -5.11 -11.38
CA TRP A 17 4.54 -4.37 -11.80
C TRP A 17 3.83 -5.00 -13.00
N LEU A 18 4.57 -5.56 -13.96
CA LEU A 18 4.02 -6.32 -15.07
C LEU A 18 3.28 -7.57 -14.59
N VAL A 19 3.89 -8.33 -13.67
CA VAL A 19 3.26 -9.51 -13.06
C VAL A 19 1.97 -9.14 -12.35
N PHE A 20 1.99 -8.10 -11.50
CA PHE A 20 0.79 -7.59 -10.84
C PHE A 20 -0.30 -7.22 -11.85
N ARG A 21 0.02 -6.45 -12.90
CA ARG A 21 -0.96 -6.06 -13.91
C ARG A 21 -1.58 -7.25 -14.63
N SER A 22 -0.80 -8.29 -14.91
CA SER A 22 -1.31 -9.53 -15.52
C SER A 22 -2.23 -10.30 -14.57
N LEU A 23 -1.94 -10.32 -13.27
CA LEU A 23 -2.82 -10.91 -12.27
C LEU A 23 -4.12 -10.12 -12.14
N ALA A 24 -4.01 -8.80 -12.07
CA ALA A 24 -5.15 -7.89 -11.95
C ALA A 24 -6.08 -7.95 -13.16
N SER A 25 -5.53 -7.97 -14.39
CA SER A 25 -6.33 -8.10 -15.61
C SER A 25 -7.05 -9.44 -15.70
N ALA A 26 -6.46 -10.50 -15.17
CA ALA A 26 -7.07 -11.82 -15.07
C ALA A 26 -7.98 -11.99 -13.83
N SER A 27 -8.09 -10.97 -12.96
CA SER A 27 -8.78 -11.05 -11.66
C SER A 27 -8.30 -12.20 -10.77
N LEU A 28 -7.01 -12.54 -10.84
CA LEU A 28 -6.39 -13.62 -10.08
C LEU A 28 -5.71 -13.07 -8.82
N SER A 29 -5.94 -13.71 -7.68
CA SER A 29 -5.19 -13.42 -6.46
C SER A 29 -3.87 -14.20 -6.45
N PRO A 30 -2.73 -13.57 -6.14
CA PRO A 30 -1.49 -14.30 -5.87
C PRO A 30 -1.63 -15.13 -4.58
N SER A 31 -0.71 -16.08 -4.37
CA SER A 31 -0.60 -16.79 -3.10
C SER A 31 -0.26 -15.82 -1.96
N PRO A 32 -0.64 -16.10 -0.70
CA PRO A 32 -0.36 -15.22 0.43
C PRO A 32 1.12 -14.76 0.57
N PRO A 33 2.15 -15.64 0.43
CA PRO A 33 3.54 -15.19 0.48
C PRO A 33 3.92 -14.30 -0.71
N ALA A 34 3.35 -14.54 -1.90
CA ALA A 34 3.59 -13.69 -3.06
C ALA A 34 2.89 -12.32 -2.91
N ALA A 35 1.69 -12.28 -2.33
CA ALA A 35 0.99 -11.05 -1.98
C ALA A 35 1.81 -10.19 -1.01
N ALA A 36 2.34 -10.82 0.04
CA ALA A 36 3.13 -10.15 1.06
C ALA A 36 4.48 -9.64 0.56
N ALA A 37 5.11 -10.31 -0.40
CA ALA A 37 6.35 -9.85 -1.02
C ALA A 37 6.11 -8.75 -2.08
N LEU A 38 4.95 -8.73 -2.73
CA LEU A 38 4.65 -7.81 -3.83
C LEU A 38 4.61 -6.35 -3.38
N ILE A 39 3.90 -6.05 -2.29
CA ILE A 39 3.75 -4.67 -1.78
C ILE A 39 5.10 -4.01 -1.45
N PRO A 40 5.99 -4.60 -0.62
CA PRO A 40 7.27 -3.97 -0.29
C PRO A 40 8.19 -3.89 -1.51
N HIS A 41 8.13 -4.85 -2.44
CA HIS A 41 8.93 -4.80 -3.66
C HIS A 41 8.49 -3.64 -4.57
N LEU A 42 7.18 -3.44 -4.75
CA LEU A 42 6.67 -2.29 -5.51
C LEU A 42 6.96 -0.96 -4.80
N ALA A 43 6.90 -0.92 -3.47
CA ALA A 43 7.14 0.30 -2.69
C ALA A 43 8.62 0.73 -2.70
N ALA A 44 9.55 -0.21 -2.90
CA ALA A 44 10.98 0.05 -2.99
C ALA A 44 11.38 0.76 -4.29
N GLY A 45 10.58 0.63 -5.36
CA GLY A 45 10.83 1.33 -6.61
C GLY A 45 10.57 2.83 -6.50
N HIS A 46 11.33 3.64 -7.26
CA HIS A 46 11.21 5.10 -7.41
C HIS A 46 10.18 5.78 -6.49
N HIS A 47 10.63 6.46 -5.42
CA HIS A 47 9.82 6.88 -4.27
C HIS A 47 8.33 7.19 -4.55
N CYS A 48 8.00 8.08 -5.50
CA CYS A 48 6.59 8.40 -5.79
C CYS A 48 5.86 7.35 -6.64
N LEU A 49 6.51 6.79 -7.66
CA LEU A 49 5.90 5.82 -8.57
C LEU A 49 5.72 4.45 -7.90
N GLY A 50 6.71 4.00 -7.14
CA GLY A 50 6.63 2.74 -6.40
C GLY A 50 5.50 2.76 -5.37
N LEU A 51 5.35 3.85 -4.62
CA LEU A 51 4.23 4.00 -3.68
C LEU A 51 2.87 3.96 -4.36
N LYS A 52 2.71 4.54 -5.56
CA LYS A 52 1.47 4.44 -6.34
C LYS A 52 1.18 3.00 -6.77
N ARG A 53 2.21 2.28 -7.25
CA ARG A 53 2.09 0.88 -7.67
C ARG A 53 1.75 -0.01 -6.48
N ALA A 54 2.44 0.17 -5.37
CA ALA A 54 2.22 -0.57 -4.13
C ALA A 54 0.83 -0.29 -3.56
N PHE A 55 0.35 0.96 -3.63
CA PHE A 55 -1.02 1.32 -3.23
C PHE A 55 -2.06 0.57 -4.06
N ALA A 56 -1.92 0.59 -5.40
CA ALA A 56 -2.84 -0.12 -6.29
C ALA A 56 -2.85 -1.64 -6.02
N ALA A 57 -1.68 -2.24 -5.79
CA ALA A 57 -1.56 -3.64 -5.43
C ALA A 57 -2.20 -3.95 -4.06
N ALA A 58 -1.98 -3.11 -3.05
CA ALA A 58 -2.58 -3.28 -1.73
C ALA A 58 -4.11 -3.26 -1.77
N VAL A 59 -4.71 -2.31 -2.49
CA VAL A 59 -6.18 -2.23 -2.66
C VAL A 59 -6.70 -3.47 -3.39
N PHE A 60 -6.06 -3.88 -4.49
CA PHE A 60 -6.44 -5.10 -5.21
C PHE A 60 -6.39 -6.35 -4.32
N LEU A 61 -5.34 -6.49 -3.50
CA LEU A 61 -5.20 -7.61 -2.58
C LEU A 61 -6.25 -7.58 -1.46
N LEU A 62 -6.62 -6.41 -0.94
CA LEU A 62 -7.71 -6.29 0.03
C LEU A 62 -9.07 -6.74 -0.54
N GLU A 63 -9.31 -6.48 -1.83
CA GLU A 63 -10.54 -6.89 -2.51
C GLU A 63 -10.57 -8.37 -2.88
N LYS A 64 -9.42 -8.94 -3.25
CA LYS A 64 -9.33 -10.29 -3.86
C LYS A 64 -8.78 -11.37 -2.94
N SER A 65 -8.04 -11.01 -1.90
CA SER A 65 -7.36 -11.98 -1.06
C SER A 65 -8.27 -12.46 0.08
N PRO A 66 -8.45 -13.78 0.23
CA PRO A 66 -9.42 -14.31 1.17
C PRO A 66 -9.00 -14.36 2.66
N HIS A 67 -7.81 -13.94 3.09
CA HIS A 67 -7.43 -14.18 4.49
C HIS A 67 -6.63 -13.04 5.10
N ALA A 68 -6.89 -12.80 6.40
CA ALA A 68 -6.00 -12.07 7.31
C ALA A 68 -4.68 -12.85 7.42
N ASP A 69 -3.77 -12.62 6.47
CA ASP A 69 -2.41 -13.12 6.56
C ASP A 69 -1.58 -12.09 7.35
N PRO A 70 -0.97 -12.46 8.49
CA PRO A 70 -0.18 -11.53 9.29
C PRO A 70 0.99 -10.91 8.51
N VAL A 71 1.49 -11.59 7.48
CA VAL A 71 2.54 -11.06 6.60
C VAL A 71 1.97 -9.98 5.67
N LEU A 72 0.71 -10.11 5.24
CA LEU A 72 0.00 -9.06 4.51
C LEU A 72 -0.27 -7.85 5.42
N GLU A 73 -0.60 -8.06 6.69
CA GLU A 73 -0.79 -6.95 7.65
C GLU A 73 0.48 -6.12 7.82
N ALA A 74 1.64 -6.77 7.97
CA ALA A 74 2.92 -6.07 8.07
C ALA A 74 3.23 -5.26 6.79
N ALA A 75 2.91 -5.81 5.63
CA ALA A 75 3.08 -5.11 4.35
C ALA A 75 2.13 -3.90 4.22
N LEU A 76 0.88 -4.04 4.66
CA LEU A 76 -0.11 -2.96 4.70
C LEU A 76 0.29 -1.84 5.67
N GLN A 77 0.78 -2.19 6.86
CA GLN A 77 1.30 -1.21 7.81
C GLN A 77 2.52 -0.45 7.25
N ALA A 78 3.44 -1.17 6.61
CA ALA A 78 4.62 -0.58 6.00
C ALA A 78 4.24 0.46 4.94
N ILE A 79 3.33 0.13 4.03
CA ILE A 79 2.91 1.07 2.99
C ILE A 79 2.12 2.27 3.55
N ILE A 80 1.26 2.09 4.55
CA ILE A 80 0.57 3.21 5.21
C ILE A 80 1.60 4.18 5.82
N THR A 81 2.62 3.63 6.49
CA THR A 81 3.72 4.42 7.06
C THR A 81 4.50 5.14 5.97
N SER A 82 4.82 4.48 4.85
CA SER A 82 5.54 5.11 3.75
C SER A 82 4.73 6.21 3.05
N LEU A 83 3.42 6.01 2.85
CA LEU A 83 2.54 7.04 2.29
C LEU A 83 2.44 8.25 3.23
N ALA A 84 2.34 8.03 4.53
CA ALA A 84 2.33 9.10 5.53
C ALA A 84 3.67 9.86 5.54
N ALA A 85 4.80 9.15 5.54
CA ALA A 85 6.13 9.76 5.47
C ALA A 85 6.35 10.56 4.17
N ALA A 86 5.71 10.16 3.07
CA ALA A 86 5.73 10.87 1.79
C ALA A 86 4.71 12.02 1.71
N GLY A 87 4.04 12.40 2.81
CA GLY A 87 3.03 13.46 2.81
C GLY A 87 1.78 13.14 1.99
N SER A 88 1.58 11.86 1.64
CA SER A 88 0.55 11.42 0.71
C SER A 88 -0.74 11.07 1.45
N ALA A 89 -1.39 12.09 2.03
CA ALA A 89 -2.57 11.93 2.88
C ALA A 89 -3.75 11.24 2.18
N SER A 90 -4.09 11.69 0.97
CA SER A 90 -5.22 11.12 0.21
C SER A 90 -5.09 9.60 -0.04
N PRO A 91 -3.99 9.07 -0.61
CA PRO A 91 -3.85 7.63 -0.79
C PRO A 91 -3.70 6.85 0.52
N ALA A 92 -3.08 7.42 1.56
CA ALA A 92 -3.01 6.76 2.86
C ALA A 92 -4.41 6.58 3.48
N LEU A 93 -5.25 7.61 3.44
CA LEU A 93 -6.64 7.56 3.89
C LEU A 93 -7.50 6.62 3.05
N ALA A 94 -7.33 6.63 1.73
CA ALA A 94 -8.05 5.73 0.83
C ALA A 94 -7.71 4.25 1.10
N LEU A 95 -6.44 3.95 1.38
CA LEU A 95 -6.02 2.59 1.72
C LEU A 95 -6.63 2.12 3.05
N VAL A 96 -6.65 3.00 4.06
CA VAL A 96 -7.28 2.67 5.35
C VAL A 96 -8.79 2.48 5.20
N ARG A 97 -9.47 3.28 4.38
CA ARG A 97 -10.88 3.01 4.07
C ARG A 97 -11.05 1.63 3.44
N ALA A 98 -10.26 1.28 2.42
CA ALA A 98 -10.32 -0.03 1.79
C ALA A 98 -10.09 -1.18 2.79
N LEU A 99 -9.17 -0.97 3.75
CA LEU A 99 -8.89 -1.91 4.83
C LEU A 99 -10.08 -2.07 5.78
N LEU A 100 -10.71 -0.97 6.23
CA LEU A 100 -11.85 -1.02 7.14
C LEU A 100 -13.11 -1.62 6.49
N HIS A 101 -13.26 -1.47 5.17
CA HIS A 101 -14.34 -2.12 4.42
C HIS A 101 -14.05 -3.61 4.15
N CYS A 102 -12.82 -4.07 4.37
CA CYS A 102 -12.46 -5.48 4.25
C CYS A 102 -12.78 -6.21 5.55
N GLU A 103 -13.87 -6.98 5.57
CA GLU A 103 -14.29 -7.80 6.74
C GLU A 103 -13.23 -8.82 7.21
N ARG A 104 -12.16 -9.00 6.43
CA ARG A 104 -11.16 -10.05 6.56
C ARG A 104 -9.79 -9.50 6.92
N CYS A 105 -9.65 -8.21 7.16
CA CYS A 105 -8.38 -7.56 7.51
C CYS A 105 -8.60 -6.58 8.68
N LEU A 106 -8.12 -6.95 9.87
CA LEU A 106 -8.32 -6.16 11.09
C LEU A 106 -6.96 -5.69 11.63
N LEU A 107 -6.37 -4.69 10.99
CA LEU A 107 -5.20 -4.04 11.55
C LEU A 107 -5.58 -3.21 12.79
N ALA A 108 -4.82 -3.40 13.86
CA ALA A 108 -4.93 -2.58 15.06
C ALA A 108 -4.82 -1.08 14.72
N PHE A 109 -5.61 -0.26 15.41
CA PHE A 109 -5.60 1.20 15.21
C PHE A 109 -4.20 1.81 15.33
N SER A 110 -3.33 1.28 16.19
CA SER A 110 -1.94 1.76 16.33
C SER A 110 -1.11 1.60 15.06
N ALA A 111 -1.43 0.65 14.18
CA ALA A 111 -0.69 0.38 12.96
C ALA A 111 -0.99 1.38 11.84
N TRP A 112 -2.16 2.02 11.85
CA TRP A 112 -2.59 2.93 10.77
C TRP A 112 -3.08 4.30 11.26
N GLY A 113 -3.66 4.36 12.45
CA GLY A 113 -4.22 5.56 13.05
C GLY A 113 -3.17 6.59 13.44
N SER A 114 -2.13 6.18 14.17
CA SER A 114 -1.08 7.12 14.61
C SER A 114 -0.36 7.80 13.44
N PRO A 115 0.12 7.09 12.39
CA PRO A 115 0.72 7.74 11.22
C PRO A 115 -0.20 8.72 10.51
N LEU A 116 -1.50 8.40 10.41
CA LEU A 116 -2.49 9.27 9.76
C LEU A 116 -2.89 10.49 10.59
N ILE A 117 -2.98 10.33 11.92
CA ILE A 117 -3.21 11.47 12.82
C ILE A 117 -2.07 12.47 12.66
N GLU A 118 -0.82 12.02 12.74
CA GLU A 118 0.34 12.90 12.56
C GLU A 118 0.33 13.59 11.19
N LEU A 119 0.04 12.84 10.14
CA LEU A 119 -0.08 13.36 8.77
C LEU A 119 -1.18 14.43 8.65
N SER A 120 -2.30 14.23 9.35
CA SER A 120 -3.45 15.12 9.28
C SER A 120 -3.32 16.40 10.11
N ARG A 121 -2.39 16.45 11.08
CA ARG A 121 -2.19 17.64 11.94
C ARG A 121 -1.73 18.88 11.16
N ALA A 122 -1.04 18.68 10.04
CA ALA A 122 -0.52 19.76 9.22
C ALA A 122 -1.58 20.40 8.29
N ASP A 123 -2.74 19.76 8.10
CA ASP A 123 -3.77 20.20 7.17
C ASP A 123 -5.19 19.89 7.69
N THR A 124 -5.98 20.93 7.96
CA THR A 124 -7.37 20.79 8.42
C THR A 124 -8.24 20.02 7.42
N GLY A 125 -7.93 20.10 6.11
CA GLY A 125 -8.61 19.33 5.07
C GLY A 125 -8.35 17.82 5.22
N ALA A 126 -7.09 17.43 5.38
CA ALA A 126 -6.67 16.06 5.65
C ALA A 126 -7.26 15.53 6.97
N PHE A 127 -7.34 16.36 8.01
CA PHE A 127 -8.00 15.97 9.27
C PHE A 127 -9.49 15.71 9.09
N ALA A 128 -10.21 16.58 8.39
CA ALA A 128 -11.61 16.35 8.06
C ALA A 128 -11.79 15.07 7.21
N ALA A 129 -10.88 14.80 6.29
CA ALA A 129 -10.88 13.57 5.51
C ALA A 129 -10.58 12.32 6.34
N PHE A 130 -9.72 12.42 7.36
CA PHE A 130 -9.45 11.36 8.34
C PHE A 130 -10.68 11.04 9.19
N LEU A 131 -11.42 12.02 9.67
CA LEU A 131 -12.64 11.77 10.44
C LEU A 131 -13.67 10.98 9.62
N LYS A 132 -13.79 11.29 8.32
CA LYS A 132 -14.64 10.56 7.36
C LYS A 132 -14.15 9.14 7.03
N VAL A 133 -13.13 8.61 7.70
CA VAL A 133 -12.75 7.19 7.60
C VAL A 133 -13.66 6.33 8.46
N PHE A 134 -14.29 6.91 9.48
CA PHE A 134 -15.16 6.24 10.45
C PHE A 134 -16.66 6.41 10.16
N ASP A 135 -17.02 7.19 9.15
CA ASP A 135 -18.38 7.31 8.63
C ASP A 135 -18.73 6.08 7.80
#